data_AF-A0A0F9PGW2-F1
#
_entry.id   AF-A0A0F9PGW2-F1
#
_cell.length_a   1.000
_cell.length_b   1.000
_cell.length_c   1.000
_cell.angle_alpha   90.00
_cell.angle_beta   90.00
_cell.angle_gamma   90.00
#
_symmetry.space_group_name_H-M   'P 1'
#
loop_
_entity.id
_entity.type
_entity.pdbx_description
1 polymer ?
#
loop_
_entity_poly.entity_id
_entity_poly.type
_entity_poly.pdbx_seq_one_letter_code
_entity_poly.pdbx_strand_id
1 'polypeptide(L)'
;MHDSGERQEFASGAVRDTASGKPRMDLISPIFMEHLGAWLGLGARPKSEGGKGYGEHNWEKGIPVSRFMASLCRHVNAIAMGDTSENHEMGVAFNIMGITHTREMVRRGRLPAILDNLPDYRPKTFLLKPRVSREKVADTVFDEDMPLRVYVAGPFSADSGGSRFSNRCRAENAGRDIMLRGHDAHVPHAATAHLHGEYPYERFMRLDFGIIERWANALYYIGPSPGADRELELAEKLGLLIFKSLAEVPDLRGFGECP
;
A
#
# COMPACT_ATOMS: atom_id res chain seq x y z
N MET A 1 -5.17 -23.66 2.89
CA MET A 1 -6.56 -23.37 2.47
C MET A 1 -6.96 -22.08 3.16
N HIS A 2 -7.31 -21.02 2.43
CA HIS A 2 -7.70 -19.74 3.04
C HIS A 2 -9.20 -19.82 3.35
N ASP A 3 -9.53 -19.95 4.64
CA ASP A 3 -10.88 -20.10 5.15
C ASP A 3 -11.39 -18.72 5.62
N SER A 4 -12.61 -18.33 5.25
CA SER A 4 -13.16 -17.02 5.65
C SER A 4 -13.60 -16.97 7.12
N GLY A 5 -13.76 -18.14 7.76
CA GLY A 5 -14.32 -18.24 9.12
C GLY A 5 -15.86 -18.15 9.16
N GLU A 6 -16.51 -17.80 8.05
CA GLU A 6 -17.96 -17.81 7.91
C GLU A 6 -18.45 -19.10 7.25
N ARG A 7 -19.69 -19.52 7.54
CA ARG A 7 -20.26 -20.78 7.05
C ARG A 7 -21.61 -20.55 6.40
N GLN A 8 -21.82 -21.26 5.29
CA GLN A 8 -23.11 -21.43 4.64
C GLN A 8 -23.55 -22.88 4.85
N GLU A 9 -24.70 -23.06 5.50
CA GLU A 9 -25.37 -24.36 5.59
C GLU A 9 -26.38 -24.51 4.45
N PHE A 10 -26.43 -25.69 3.85
CA PHE A 10 -27.37 -26.04 2.81
C PHE A 10 -28.48 -26.92 3.39
N ALA A 11 -29.64 -26.93 2.73
CA ALA A 11 -30.78 -27.75 3.18
C ALA A 11 -30.48 -29.26 3.30
N SER A 12 -29.44 -29.75 2.64
CA SER A 12 -28.95 -31.13 2.76
C SER A 12 -28.14 -31.41 4.04
N GLY A 13 -27.90 -30.40 4.88
CA GLY A 13 -26.99 -30.48 6.03
C GLY A 13 -25.51 -30.31 5.67
N ALA A 14 -25.19 -30.10 4.39
CA ALA A 14 -23.82 -29.76 3.98
C ALA A 14 -23.45 -28.35 4.48
N VAL A 15 -22.17 -28.15 4.82
CA VAL A 15 -21.63 -26.85 5.26
C VAL A 15 -20.43 -26.49 4.40
N ARG A 16 -20.39 -25.25 3.90
CA ARG A 16 -19.26 -24.73 3.09
C ARG A 16 -18.91 -23.30 3.48
N ASP A 17 -17.66 -22.92 3.24
CA ASP A 17 -17.18 -21.55 3.41
C ASP A 17 -17.95 -20.58 2.50
N THR A 18 -18.20 -19.34 2.97
CA THR A 18 -18.99 -18.38 2.20
C THR A 18 -18.24 -17.87 0.96
N ALA A 19 -18.99 -17.38 -0.02
CA ALA A 19 -18.43 -16.74 -1.20
C ALA A 19 -18.08 -15.25 -0.98
N SER A 20 -18.34 -14.71 0.22
CA SER A 20 -18.12 -13.29 0.54
C SER A 20 -16.63 -12.94 0.44
N GLY A 21 -16.32 -11.82 -0.22
CA GLY A 21 -14.95 -11.35 -0.40
C GLY A 21 -14.08 -12.16 -1.38
N LYS A 22 -14.59 -13.21 -2.03
CA LYS A 22 -13.83 -14.04 -2.97
C LYS A 22 -14.07 -13.61 -4.42
N PRO A 23 -13.05 -13.71 -5.30
CA PRO A 23 -13.24 -13.51 -6.74
C PRO A 23 -14.28 -14.49 -7.31
N ARG A 24 -15.23 -13.97 -8.08
CA ARG A 24 -16.29 -14.73 -8.74
C ARG A 24 -15.96 -14.96 -10.22
N MET A 25 -14.94 -15.78 -10.47
CA MET A 25 -14.49 -16.12 -11.82
C MET A 25 -15.60 -16.78 -12.66
N ASP A 26 -16.54 -17.45 -12.00
CA ASP A 26 -17.72 -18.07 -12.60
C ASP A 26 -18.68 -17.06 -13.26
N LEU A 27 -18.56 -15.76 -12.96
CA LEU A 27 -19.35 -14.70 -13.59
C LEU A 27 -18.74 -14.19 -14.90
N ILE A 28 -17.55 -14.66 -15.30
CA ILE A 28 -16.99 -14.32 -16.60
C ILE A 28 -17.82 -15.04 -17.69
N SER A 29 -18.25 -14.30 -18.71
CA SER A 29 -19.04 -14.86 -19.80
C SER A 29 -18.32 -16.06 -20.44
N PRO A 30 -18.96 -17.24 -20.53
CA PRO A 30 -18.35 -18.40 -21.18
C PRO A 30 -18.05 -18.16 -22.66
N ILE A 31 -18.85 -17.32 -23.34
CA ILE A 31 -18.61 -16.90 -24.73
C ILE A 31 -17.28 -16.11 -24.83
N PHE A 32 -17.04 -15.20 -23.87
CA PHE A 32 -15.80 -14.45 -23.82
C PHE A 32 -14.59 -15.35 -23.53
N MET A 33 -14.74 -16.30 -22.60
CA MET A 33 -13.68 -17.27 -22.29
C MET A 33 -13.31 -18.11 -23.52
N GLU A 34 -14.31 -18.58 -24.27
CA GLU A 34 -14.09 -19.34 -25.51
C GLU A 34 -13.35 -18.51 -26.56
N HIS A 35 -13.81 -17.28 -26.81
CA HIS A 35 -13.18 -16.40 -27.80
C HIS A 35 -11.75 -16.01 -27.41
N LEU A 36 -11.51 -15.69 -26.13
CA LEU A 36 -10.17 -15.38 -25.63
C LEU A 36 -9.26 -16.61 -25.72
N GLY A 37 -9.77 -17.79 -25.38
CA GLY A 37 -9.05 -19.06 -25.53
C GLY A 37 -8.64 -19.33 -26.97
N ALA A 38 -9.54 -19.13 -27.93
CA ALA A 38 -9.24 -19.26 -29.36
C ALA A 38 -8.13 -18.28 -29.79
N TRP A 39 -8.19 -17.02 -29.33
CA TRP A 39 -7.17 -16.02 -29.61
C TRP A 39 -5.78 -16.41 -29.07
N LEU A 40 -5.73 -16.90 -27.82
CA LEU A 40 -4.50 -17.40 -27.22
C LEU A 40 -3.96 -18.61 -28.00
N GLY A 41 -4.84 -19.52 -28.41
CA GLY A 41 -4.52 -20.66 -29.26
C GLY A 41 -3.87 -20.25 -30.59
N LEU A 42 -4.39 -19.20 -31.26
CA LEU A 42 -3.78 -18.65 -32.47
C LEU A 42 -2.37 -18.11 -32.22
N GLY A 43 -2.13 -17.47 -31.07
CA GLY A 43 -0.80 -17.00 -30.67
C GLY A 43 0.20 -18.14 -30.48
N ALA A 44 -0.22 -19.20 -29.79
CA ALA A 44 0.63 -20.34 -29.44
C ALA A 44 0.91 -21.25 -30.64
N ARG A 45 -0.10 -21.53 -31.46
CA ARG A 45 -0.05 -22.47 -32.59
C ARG A 45 1.08 -22.12 -33.59
N PRO A 46 1.81 -23.11 -34.15
CA PRO A 46 2.82 -22.88 -35.18
C PRO A 46 2.28 -22.15 -36.42
N LYS A 47 3.15 -21.41 -37.11
CA LYS A 47 2.80 -20.74 -38.38
C LYS A 47 2.39 -21.72 -39.48
N SER A 48 2.98 -22.92 -39.50
CA SER A 48 2.63 -24.00 -40.43
C SER A 48 1.19 -24.48 -40.33
N GLU A 49 0.52 -24.20 -39.21
CA GLU A 49 -0.87 -24.58 -38.93
C GLU A 49 -1.79 -23.34 -38.83
N GLY A 50 -1.33 -22.19 -39.35
CA GLY A 50 -2.11 -20.95 -39.38
C GLY A 50 -2.08 -20.12 -38.09
N GLY A 51 -1.19 -20.43 -37.14
CA GLY A 51 -0.97 -19.62 -35.94
C GLY A 51 0.13 -18.56 -36.10
N LYS A 52 0.49 -17.89 -35.00
CA LYS A 52 1.59 -16.91 -34.95
C LYS A 52 2.95 -17.54 -34.59
N GLY A 53 2.94 -18.74 -34.00
CA GLY A 53 4.14 -19.52 -33.69
C GLY A 53 4.95 -18.97 -32.52
N TYR A 54 4.32 -18.29 -31.57
CA TYR A 54 5.02 -17.80 -30.36
C TYR A 54 5.24 -18.91 -29.33
N GLY A 55 4.50 -20.01 -29.42
CA GLY A 55 4.47 -21.07 -28.41
C GLY A 55 3.57 -20.73 -27.22
N GLU A 56 3.29 -21.75 -26.41
CA GLU A 56 2.47 -21.63 -25.20
C GLU A 56 3.12 -20.67 -24.19
N HIS A 57 2.30 -19.91 -23.46
CA HIS A 57 2.74 -19.02 -22.37
C HIS A 57 3.85 -18.01 -22.75
N ASN A 58 4.07 -17.72 -24.04
CA ASN A 58 5.15 -16.83 -24.47
C ASN A 58 5.10 -15.43 -23.85
N TRP A 59 3.89 -14.94 -23.58
CA TRP A 59 3.65 -13.64 -22.95
C TRP A 59 4.10 -13.59 -21.47
N GLU A 60 4.24 -14.73 -20.79
CA GLU A 60 4.73 -14.82 -19.40
C GLU A 60 6.24 -14.57 -19.27
N LYS A 61 6.99 -14.69 -20.38
CA LYS A 61 8.43 -14.42 -20.43
C LYS A 61 8.78 -12.94 -20.24
N GLY A 62 7.76 -12.07 -20.26
CA GLY A 62 7.91 -10.62 -20.08
C GLY A 62 7.90 -9.87 -21.41
N ILE A 63 6.94 -8.97 -21.56
CA ILE A 63 6.81 -8.04 -22.68
C ILE A 63 6.66 -6.64 -22.08
N PRO A 64 7.38 -5.61 -22.55
CA PRO A 64 7.23 -4.27 -22.00
C PRO A 64 5.78 -3.77 -22.13
N VAL A 65 5.26 -3.14 -21.07
CA VAL A 65 3.88 -2.63 -20.99
C VAL A 65 3.58 -1.68 -22.16
N SER A 66 4.56 -0.88 -22.60
CA SER A 66 4.40 -0.01 -23.77
C SER A 66 4.11 -0.76 -25.08
N ARG A 67 4.59 -2.00 -25.23
CA ARG A 67 4.33 -2.85 -26.42
C ARG A 67 2.91 -3.38 -26.42
N PHE A 68 2.39 -3.79 -25.26
CA PHE A 68 0.98 -4.14 -25.13
C PHE A 68 0.08 -2.93 -25.41
N MET A 69 0.42 -1.76 -24.86
CA MET A 69 -0.34 -0.52 -25.10
C MET A 69 -0.39 -0.17 -26.58
N ALA A 70 0.75 -0.24 -27.28
CA ALA A 70 0.80 0.04 -28.71
C ALA A 70 -0.07 -0.93 -29.53
N SER A 71 -0.10 -2.23 -29.19
CA SER A 71 -0.96 -3.19 -29.89
C SER A 71 -2.43 -3.02 -29.53
N LEU A 72 -2.73 -2.73 -28.28
CA LEU A 72 -4.08 -2.42 -27.80
C LEU A 72 -4.68 -1.26 -28.59
N CYS A 73 -3.95 -0.15 -28.75
CA CYS A 73 -4.44 1.00 -29.51
C CYS A 73 -4.78 0.65 -30.97
N ARG A 74 -4.01 -0.25 -31.60
CA ARG A 74 -4.31 -0.70 -32.98
C ARG A 74 -5.60 -1.50 -33.05
N HIS A 75 -5.82 -2.44 -32.12
CA HIS A 75 -7.05 -3.23 -32.10
C HIS A 75 -8.28 -2.35 -31.77
N VAL A 76 -8.16 -1.41 -30.83
CA VAL A 76 -9.22 -0.44 -30.54
C VAL A 76 -9.56 0.40 -31.78
N ASN A 77 -8.55 0.89 -32.49
CA ASN A 77 -8.77 1.66 -33.71
C ASN A 77 -9.41 0.81 -34.83
N ALA A 78 -9.01 -0.46 -34.97
CA ALA A 78 -9.59 -1.38 -35.94
C ALA A 78 -11.09 -1.63 -35.65
N ILE A 79 -11.46 -1.82 -34.38
CA ILE A 79 -12.87 -1.90 -33.94
C ILE A 79 -13.63 -0.62 -34.30
N ALA A 80 -13.05 0.55 -34.00
CA ALA A 80 -13.68 1.83 -34.29
C ALA A 80 -13.92 2.05 -35.80
N MET A 81 -13.09 1.44 -36.65
CA MET A 81 -13.23 1.46 -38.11
C MET A 81 -14.17 0.37 -38.65
N GLY A 82 -14.71 -0.50 -37.80
CA GLY A 82 -15.54 -1.64 -38.22
C GLY A 82 -14.75 -2.75 -38.91
N ASP A 83 -13.44 -2.84 -38.68
CA ASP A 83 -12.63 -3.93 -39.21
C ASP A 83 -13.04 -5.26 -38.56
N THR A 84 -13.26 -6.28 -39.40
CA THR A 84 -13.69 -7.63 -39.02
C THR A 84 -12.72 -8.68 -39.55
N SER A 85 -11.55 -8.28 -40.03
CA SER A 85 -10.52 -9.17 -40.59
C SER A 85 -9.92 -10.14 -39.56
N GLU A 86 -9.97 -9.78 -38.29
CA GLU A 86 -9.66 -10.66 -37.16
C GLU A 86 -10.53 -10.30 -35.93
N ASN A 87 -10.44 -11.11 -34.88
CA ASN A 87 -11.14 -10.85 -33.63
C ASN A 87 -10.42 -9.75 -32.81
N HIS A 88 -10.56 -8.50 -33.23
CA HIS A 88 -9.88 -7.37 -32.59
C HIS A 88 -10.31 -7.17 -31.13
N GLU A 89 -11.54 -7.54 -30.74
CA GLU A 89 -11.98 -7.50 -29.34
C GLU A 89 -11.12 -8.40 -28.45
N MET A 90 -10.82 -9.62 -28.91
CA MET A 90 -9.89 -10.51 -28.19
C MET A 90 -8.44 -10.02 -28.27
N GLY A 91 -8.08 -9.32 -29.34
CA GLY A 91 -6.82 -8.57 -29.41
C GLY A 91 -6.70 -7.53 -28.29
N VAL A 92 -7.74 -6.75 -28.03
CA VAL A 92 -7.79 -5.79 -26.90
C VAL A 92 -7.70 -6.53 -25.56
N ALA A 93 -8.53 -7.58 -25.38
CA ALA A 93 -8.56 -8.36 -24.15
C ALA A 93 -7.20 -8.98 -23.81
N PHE A 94 -6.52 -9.58 -24.79
CA PHE A 94 -5.18 -10.14 -24.62
C PHE A 94 -4.17 -9.09 -24.16
N ASN A 95 -4.21 -7.89 -24.74
CA ASN A 95 -3.27 -6.84 -24.36
C ASN A 95 -3.54 -6.31 -22.94
N ILE A 96 -4.80 -6.15 -22.52
CA ILE A 96 -5.14 -5.78 -21.14
C ILE A 96 -4.70 -6.87 -20.15
N MET A 97 -4.92 -8.14 -20.48
CA MET A 97 -4.44 -9.28 -19.69
C MET A 97 -2.92 -9.25 -19.54
N GLY A 98 -2.19 -9.05 -20.64
CA GLY A 98 -0.72 -8.97 -20.64
C GLY A 98 -0.17 -7.79 -19.82
N ILE A 99 -0.81 -6.61 -19.90
CA ILE A 99 -0.46 -5.44 -19.07
C ILE A 99 -0.65 -5.78 -17.59
N THR A 100 -1.82 -6.32 -17.22
CA THR A 100 -2.16 -6.66 -15.84
C THR A 100 -1.18 -7.68 -15.26
N HIS A 101 -0.90 -8.74 -16.00
CA HIS A 101 0.07 -9.76 -15.58
C HIS A 101 1.47 -9.19 -15.43
N THR A 102 1.97 -8.44 -16.43
CA THR A 102 3.34 -7.91 -16.40
C THR A 102 3.54 -7.00 -15.20
N ARG A 103 2.59 -6.10 -14.92
CA ARG A 103 2.63 -5.22 -13.75
C ARG A 103 2.61 -5.99 -12.43
N GLU A 104 1.74 -7.00 -12.34
CA GLU A 104 1.66 -7.82 -11.14
C GLU A 104 2.95 -8.64 -10.91
N MET A 105 3.54 -9.17 -11.97
CA MET A 105 4.80 -9.92 -11.88
C MET A 105 6.00 -9.02 -11.57
N VAL A 106 6.03 -7.78 -12.08
CA VAL A 106 6.98 -6.75 -11.66
C VAL A 106 6.80 -6.43 -10.18
N ARG A 107 5.56 -6.20 -9.73
CA ARG A 107 5.23 -5.93 -8.31
C ARG A 107 5.67 -7.07 -7.39
N ARG A 108 5.54 -8.32 -7.85
CA ARG A 108 5.98 -9.54 -7.13
C ARG A 108 7.49 -9.81 -7.23
N GLY A 109 8.26 -8.98 -7.93
CA GLY A 109 9.70 -9.18 -8.14
C GLY A 109 10.05 -10.38 -9.03
N ARG A 110 9.09 -10.89 -9.81
CA ARG A 110 9.28 -12.05 -10.72
C ARG A 110 9.66 -11.65 -12.14
N LEU A 111 9.36 -10.42 -12.54
CA LEU A 111 9.79 -9.83 -13.80
C LEU A 111 10.57 -8.52 -13.55
N PRO A 112 11.52 -8.15 -14.43
CA PRO A 112 12.30 -6.92 -14.28
C PRO A 112 11.44 -5.65 -14.31
N ALA A 113 11.71 -4.70 -13.41
CA ALA A 113 10.96 -3.44 -13.32
C ALA A 113 10.97 -2.60 -14.61
N ILE A 114 12.00 -2.76 -15.45
CA ILE A 114 12.10 -2.12 -16.78
C ILE A 114 10.95 -2.52 -17.74
N LEU A 115 10.15 -3.54 -17.41
CA LEU A 115 9.00 -3.92 -18.20
C LEU A 115 7.76 -3.07 -17.94
N ASP A 116 7.57 -2.47 -16.75
CA ASP A 116 6.49 -1.49 -16.51
C ASP A 116 6.98 -0.08 -16.90
N ASN A 117 7.17 0.12 -18.20
CA ASN A 117 7.91 1.25 -18.77
C ASN A 117 7.02 2.37 -19.33
N LEU A 118 5.75 2.45 -18.92
CA LEU A 118 4.94 3.60 -19.29
C LEU A 118 5.30 4.81 -18.41
N PRO A 119 5.37 6.02 -18.98
CA PRO A 119 5.59 7.24 -18.19
C PRO A 119 4.45 7.45 -17.19
N ASP A 120 4.81 7.86 -15.98
CA ASP A 120 3.86 8.34 -14.98
C ASP A 120 3.73 9.87 -15.10
N TYR A 121 2.61 10.33 -15.67
CA TYR A 121 2.31 11.75 -15.86
C TYR A 121 1.56 12.39 -14.68
N ARG A 122 1.26 11.63 -13.63
CA ARG A 122 0.69 12.21 -12.42
C ARG A 122 1.73 13.17 -11.83
N PRO A 123 1.30 14.27 -11.18
CA PRO A 123 2.24 15.07 -10.41
C PRO A 123 2.99 14.13 -9.47
N LYS A 124 4.31 14.33 -9.32
CA LYS A 124 5.07 13.66 -8.26
C LYS A 124 4.44 14.09 -6.95
N THR A 125 3.48 13.31 -6.48
CA THR A 125 2.89 13.51 -5.18
C THR A 125 4.01 13.20 -4.21
N PHE A 126 4.51 14.24 -3.52
CA PHE A 126 5.25 14.09 -2.26
C PHE A 126 4.30 13.59 -1.15
N LEU A 127 3.34 12.71 -1.51
CA LEU A 127 2.66 11.89 -0.55
C LEU A 127 3.71 10.89 -0.12
N LEU A 128 4.25 11.11 1.08
CA LEU A 128 4.91 10.06 1.85
C LEU A 128 4.01 8.83 1.70
N LYS A 129 4.47 7.84 0.93
CA LYS A 129 3.77 6.56 0.88
C LYS A 129 3.61 6.13 2.34
N PRO A 130 2.42 5.72 2.79
CA PRO A 130 2.35 4.88 3.96
C PRO A 130 3.24 3.67 3.61
N ARG A 131 4.46 3.63 4.15
CA ARG A 131 5.21 2.39 4.23
C ARG A 131 4.38 1.58 5.20
N VAL A 132 3.53 0.72 4.66
CA VAL A 132 2.90 -0.50 5.20
C VAL A 132 1.48 -0.60 4.64
N SER A 133 1.35 -1.26 3.49
CA SER A 133 0.13 -2.04 3.22
C SER A 133 0.11 -3.22 4.18
N ARG A 134 -1.07 -3.54 4.73
CA ARG A 134 -1.39 -4.56 5.75
C ARG A 134 -0.85 -6.00 5.55
N GLU A 135 0.00 -6.26 4.57
CA GLU A 135 0.59 -7.57 4.32
C GLU A 135 1.96 -7.67 5.01
N LYS A 136 1.94 -8.20 6.22
CA LYS A 136 3.07 -8.75 6.99
C LYS A 136 4.24 -7.80 7.28
N VAL A 137 4.11 -7.09 8.41
CA VAL A 137 5.19 -6.35 9.09
C VAL A 137 6.37 -7.25 9.51
N ALA A 138 6.19 -8.58 9.53
CA ALA A 138 7.23 -9.52 9.95
C ALA A 138 8.43 -9.63 8.98
N ASP A 139 8.25 -9.30 7.70
CA ASP A 139 9.29 -9.45 6.66
C ASP A 139 9.69 -8.11 6.01
N THR A 140 9.17 -6.98 6.51
CA THR A 140 9.65 -5.66 6.08
C THR A 140 11.06 -5.46 6.61
N VAL A 141 12.05 -5.67 5.73
CA VAL A 141 13.39 -5.13 5.90
C VAL A 141 13.22 -3.62 5.95
N PHE A 142 13.22 -3.05 7.16
CA PHE A 142 13.39 -1.62 7.32
C PHE A 142 14.75 -1.29 6.71
N ASP A 143 14.75 -0.36 5.79
CA ASP A 143 15.98 0.26 5.32
C ASP A 143 16.56 1.00 6.52
N GLU A 144 17.52 0.37 7.23
CA GLU A 144 18.06 0.83 8.53
C GLU A 144 18.65 2.24 8.42
N ASP A 145 18.90 2.72 7.21
CA ASP A 145 19.47 4.03 6.90
C ASP A 145 18.43 5.14 6.66
N MET A 146 17.12 4.85 6.71
CA MET A 146 16.07 5.84 6.45
C MET A 146 15.49 6.45 7.72
N PRO A 147 15.33 7.79 7.80
CA PRO A 147 14.67 8.47 8.91
C PRO A 147 13.29 7.90 9.24
N LEU A 148 13.05 7.62 10.53
CA LEU A 148 11.73 7.28 11.05
C LEU A 148 10.85 8.53 11.14
N ARG A 149 9.53 8.35 11.04
CA ARG A 149 8.51 9.38 11.27
C ARG A 149 7.81 9.06 12.57
N VAL A 150 8.32 9.66 13.63
CA VAL A 150 7.99 9.31 15.01
C VAL A 150 6.91 10.24 15.55
N TYR A 151 5.78 9.68 15.96
CA TYR A 151 4.76 10.41 16.70
C TYR A 151 5.07 10.37 18.20
N VAL A 152 5.11 11.52 18.88
CA VAL A 152 5.44 11.60 20.31
C VAL A 152 4.15 11.62 21.15
N ALA A 153 3.87 10.51 21.81
CA ALA A 153 2.70 10.32 22.67
C ALA A 153 3.07 10.49 24.15
N GLY A 154 2.26 11.23 24.90
CA GLY A 154 2.53 11.44 26.32
C GLY A 154 1.53 12.37 27.03
N PRO A 155 1.60 12.45 28.37
CA PRO A 155 0.69 13.26 29.15
C PRO A 155 0.83 14.75 28.80
N PHE A 156 -0.29 15.39 28.46
CA PHE A 156 -0.39 16.85 28.34
C PHE A 156 -1.05 17.47 29.59
N SER A 157 -2.28 17.03 29.86
CA SER A 157 -3.16 17.59 30.88
C SER A 157 -2.61 17.32 32.28
N ALA A 158 -2.71 18.33 33.14
CA ALA A 158 -2.40 18.25 34.56
C ALA A 158 -3.19 19.32 35.32
N ASP A 159 -3.45 19.10 36.61
CA ASP A 159 -4.29 19.96 37.45
C ASP A 159 -3.70 21.35 37.69
N SER A 160 -2.37 21.50 37.54
CA SER A 160 -1.68 22.79 37.69
C SER A 160 -1.08 23.27 36.36
N GLY A 161 -1.05 24.59 36.17
CA GLY A 161 -0.40 25.22 35.00
C GLY A 161 1.10 24.90 34.92
N GLY A 162 1.79 24.84 36.06
CA GLY A 162 3.22 24.47 36.13
C GLY A 162 3.48 23.02 35.69
N SER A 163 2.57 22.10 36.03
CA SER A 163 2.65 20.69 35.59
C SER A 163 2.34 20.51 34.10
N ARG A 164 1.46 21.34 33.52
CA ARG A 164 1.21 21.34 32.06
C ARG A 164 2.41 21.84 31.26
N PHE A 165 3.08 22.87 31.77
CA PHE A 165 4.32 23.36 31.17
C PHE A 165 5.43 22.30 31.19
N SER A 166 5.64 21.63 32.33
CA SER A 166 6.66 20.57 32.42
C SER A 166 6.35 19.37 31.52
N ASN A 167 5.08 18.96 31.42
CA ASN A 167 4.61 17.96 30.47
C ASN A 167 4.96 18.31 29.02
N ARG A 168 4.62 19.55 28.62
CA ARG A 168 4.92 20.06 27.29
C ARG A 168 6.42 20.06 27.01
N CYS A 169 7.23 20.59 27.92
CA CYS A 169 8.69 20.62 27.75
C CYS A 169 9.27 19.20 27.64
N ARG A 170 8.76 18.22 28.38
CA ARG A 170 9.20 16.82 28.26
C ARG A 170 8.93 16.26 26.86
N ALA A 171 7.74 16.50 26.32
CA ALA A 171 7.39 16.04 24.98
C ALA A 171 8.17 16.76 23.87
N GLU A 172 8.35 18.08 23.99
CA GLU A 172 9.16 18.87 23.07
C GLU A 172 10.63 18.45 23.08
N ASN A 173 11.21 18.20 24.27
CA ASN A 173 12.57 17.68 24.38
C ASN A 173 12.71 16.29 23.77
N ALA A 174 11.75 15.39 23.98
CA ALA A 174 11.76 14.07 23.35
C ALA A 174 11.73 14.18 21.82
N GLY A 175 10.85 15.03 21.27
CA GLY A 175 10.81 15.30 19.82
C GLY A 175 12.13 15.86 19.29
N ARG A 176 12.72 16.84 19.97
CA ARG A 176 14.04 17.39 19.61
C ARG A 176 15.11 16.30 19.60
N ASP A 177 15.17 15.48 20.65
CA ASP A 177 16.23 14.48 20.80
C ASP A 177 16.09 13.33 19.77
N ILE A 178 14.86 13.00 19.37
CA ILE A 178 14.59 12.10 18.23
C ILE A 178 15.07 12.74 16.92
N MET A 179 14.80 14.03 16.70
CA MET A 179 15.26 14.72 15.50
C MET A 179 16.79 14.79 15.42
N LEU A 180 17.45 15.04 16.55
CA LEU A 180 18.91 15.03 16.63
C LEU A 180 19.52 13.65 16.30
N ARG A 181 18.77 12.55 16.42
CA ARG A 181 19.19 11.20 15.98
C ARG A 181 18.98 10.95 14.47
N GLY A 182 18.57 11.95 13.70
CA GLY A 182 18.36 11.83 12.25
C GLY A 182 16.97 11.32 11.85
N HIS A 183 15.97 11.51 12.70
CA HIS A 183 14.58 11.13 12.42
C HIS A 183 13.66 12.35 12.32
N ASP A 184 12.45 12.15 11.82
CA ASP A 184 11.39 13.15 11.88
C ASP A 184 10.54 12.92 13.14
N ALA A 185 10.11 14.00 13.81
CA ALA A 185 9.24 13.92 14.98
C ALA A 185 8.01 14.82 14.85
N HIS A 186 6.83 14.28 15.18
CA HIS A 186 5.63 15.07 15.41
C HIS A 186 5.30 15.11 16.90
N VAL A 187 5.22 16.33 17.46
CA VAL A 187 4.90 16.57 18.87
C VAL A 187 3.56 17.31 18.95
N PRO A 188 2.44 16.62 19.26
CA PRO A 188 1.11 17.24 19.35
C PRO A 188 1.09 18.43 20.30
N HIS A 189 1.78 18.30 21.45
CA HIS A 189 1.87 19.35 22.46
C HIS A 189 2.53 20.64 21.97
N ALA A 190 3.39 20.58 20.96
CA ALA A 190 3.95 21.78 20.35
C ALA A 190 2.98 22.39 19.31
N ALA A 191 2.27 21.52 18.58
CA ALA A 191 1.41 21.91 17.47
C ALA A 191 0.06 22.52 17.92
N THR A 192 -0.55 21.98 18.96
CA THR A 192 -1.95 22.28 19.31
C THR A 192 -2.16 22.83 20.71
N ALA A 193 -1.13 22.87 21.57
CA ALA A 193 -1.26 23.33 22.97
C ALA A 193 -1.96 24.69 23.12
N HIS A 194 -1.71 25.63 22.20
CA HIS A 194 -2.30 26.96 22.23
C HIS A 194 -3.80 27.00 21.93
N LEU A 195 -4.37 25.93 21.35
CA LEU A 195 -5.78 25.80 21.02
C LEU A 195 -6.57 25.03 22.10
N HIS A 196 -5.91 24.51 23.14
CA HIS A 196 -6.59 23.76 24.19
C HIS A 196 -7.55 24.64 24.98
N GLY A 197 -8.80 24.20 25.08
CA GLY A 197 -9.90 24.96 25.68
C GLY A 197 -10.79 25.66 24.64
N GLU A 198 -10.32 25.84 23.41
CA GLU A 198 -11.13 26.40 22.31
C GLU A 198 -11.91 25.33 21.55
N TYR A 199 -11.42 24.09 21.55
CA TYR A 199 -12.05 22.96 20.85
C TYR A 199 -12.29 21.75 21.77
N PRO A 200 -13.27 20.89 21.43
CA PRO A 200 -13.51 19.65 22.17
C PRO A 200 -12.32 18.68 22.12
N TYR A 201 -12.11 17.94 23.21
CA TYR A 201 -11.06 16.92 23.32
C TYR A 201 -11.02 15.94 22.13
N GLU A 202 -12.17 15.39 21.73
CA GLU A 202 -12.25 14.43 20.61
C GLU A 202 -11.85 15.02 19.25
N ARG A 203 -11.86 16.36 19.09
CA ARG A 203 -11.34 16.99 17.87
C ARG A 203 -9.82 16.85 17.77
N PHE A 204 -9.13 16.99 18.90
CA PHE A 204 -7.68 16.76 18.99
C PHE A 204 -7.37 15.29 18.76
N MET A 205 -8.06 14.37 19.45
CA MET A 205 -7.88 12.93 19.23
C MET A 205 -8.05 12.52 17.76
N ARG A 206 -9.05 13.08 17.05
CA ARG A 206 -9.23 12.81 15.62
C ARG A 206 -8.07 13.31 14.76
N LEU A 207 -7.50 14.47 15.09
CA LEU A 207 -6.31 14.98 14.40
C LEU A 207 -5.11 14.07 14.67
N ASP A 208 -4.89 13.74 15.94
CA ASP A 208 -3.80 12.89 16.40
C ASP A 208 -3.84 11.50 15.74
N PHE A 209 -5.00 10.84 15.75
CA PHE A 209 -5.19 9.57 15.06
C PHE A 209 -4.95 9.70 13.55
N GLY A 210 -5.40 10.78 12.92
CA GLY A 210 -5.16 11.02 11.50
C GLY A 210 -3.67 11.13 11.15
N ILE A 211 -2.85 11.70 12.03
CA ILE A 211 -1.40 11.79 11.86
C ILE A 211 -0.75 10.42 12.07
N ILE A 212 -1.14 9.70 13.13
CA ILE A 212 -0.65 8.34 13.41
C ILE A 212 -0.96 7.39 12.23
N GLU A 213 -2.19 7.41 11.72
CA GLU A 213 -2.63 6.52 10.64
C GLU A 213 -1.93 6.77 9.31
N ARG A 214 -1.59 8.04 9.00
CA ARG A 214 -1.21 8.44 7.64
C ARG A 214 0.25 8.81 7.49
N TRP A 215 0.89 9.26 8.57
CA TRP A 215 2.24 9.79 8.53
C TRP A 215 3.20 8.94 9.36
N ALA A 216 2.84 8.56 10.59
CA ALA A 216 3.75 7.87 11.49
C ALA A 216 4.12 6.46 11.00
N ASN A 217 5.37 6.06 11.21
CA ASN A 217 5.81 4.66 11.14
C ASN A 217 6.37 4.15 12.48
N ALA A 218 6.50 5.04 13.46
CA ALA A 218 6.90 4.75 14.83
C ALA A 218 6.16 5.67 15.82
N LEU A 219 6.02 5.23 17.06
CA LEU A 219 5.48 6.00 18.18
C LEU A 219 6.47 5.98 19.34
N TYR A 220 6.77 7.17 19.88
CA TYR A 220 7.55 7.33 21.10
C TYR A 220 6.61 7.62 22.27
N TYR A 221 6.48 6.66 23.18
CA TYR A 221 5.56 6.70 24.30
C TYR A 221 6.27 7.15 25.58
N ILE A 222 6.04 8.40 25.99
CA ILE A 222 6.66 9.01 27.18
C ILE A 222 6.09 8.41 28.47
N GLY A 223 4.80 8.09 28.48
CA GLY A 223 4.12 7.57 29.66
C GLY A 223 2.60 7.69 29.59
N PRO A 224 1.90 7.12 30.59
CA PRO A 224 0.45 6.93 30.53
C PRO A 224 -0.35 8.21 30.66
N SER A 225 -1.41 8.30 29.84
CA SER A 225 -2.50 9.26 29.96
C SER A 225 -3.67 8.83 29.09
N PRO A 226 -4.91 9.29 29.35
CA PRO A 226 -6.07 8.88 28.54
C PRO A 226 -5.93 9.10 27.03
N GLY A 227 -5.20 10.13 26.60
CA GLY A 227 -4.89 10.38 25.18
C GLY A 227 -3.78 9.48 24.67
N ALA A 228 -2.63 9.50 25.36
CA ALA A 228 -1.45 8.73 24.99
C ALA A 228 -1.73 7.21 24.93
N ASP A 229 -2.59 6.68 25.80
CA ASP A 229 -2.92 5.26 25.84
C ASP A 229 -3.77 4.85 24.63
N ARG A 230 -4.67 5.73 24.17
CA ARG A 230 -5.46 5.51 22.94
C ARG A 230 -4.59 5.62 21.69
N GLU A 231 -3.63 6.55 21.68
CA GLU A 231 -2.64 6.70 20.61
C GLU A 231 -1.74 5.46 20.53
N LEU A 232 -1.27 4.95 21.67
CA LEU A 232 -0.50 3.72 21.76
C LEU A 232 -1.29 2.52 21.25
N GLU A 233 -2.54 2.34 21.69
CA GLU A 233 -3.41 1.25 21.22
C GLU A 233 -3.61 1.29 19.69
N LEU A 234 -3.78 2.48 19.12
CA LEU A 234 -3.87 2.65 17.67
C LEU A 234 -2.56 2.28 16.98
N ALA A 235 -1.42 2.73 17.49
CA ALA A 235 -0.10 2.41 16.92
C ALA A 235 0.19 0.91 16.96
N GLU A 236 -0.17 0.21 18.04
CA GLU A 236 -0.08 -1.24 18.16
C GLU A 236 -0.97 -1.94 17.11
N LYS A 237 -2.22 -1.50 16.94
CA LYS A 237 -3.14 -2.02 15.91
C LYS A 237 -2.62 -1.82 14.49
N LEU A 238 -1.87 -0.75 14.25
CA LEU A 238 -1.25 -0.43 12.96
C LEU A 238 0.10 -1.13 12.75
N GLY A 239 0.67 -1.75 13.78
CA GLY A 239 1.98 -2.39 13.71
C GLY A 239 3.15 -1.41 13.60
N LEU A 240 3.02 -0.22 14.21
CA LEU A 240 4.12 0.76 14.27
C LEU A 240 5.22 0.29 15.22
N LEU A 241 6.45 0.76 15.01
CA LEU A 241 7.53 0.59 15.99
C LEU A 241 7.20 1.40 17.25
N ILE A 242 7.28 0.78 18.42
CA ILE A 242 6.98 1.45 19.69
C ILE A 242 8.27 1.60 20.49
N PHE A 243 8.60 2.84 20.82
CA PHE A 243 9.74 3.18 21.67
C PHE A 243 9.26 3.74 23.00
N LYS A 244 9.82 3.26 24.10
CA LYS A 244 9.53 3.74 25.47
C LYS A 244 10.70 4.51 26.07
N SER A 245 11.85 4.51 25.39
CA SER A 245 13.03 5.26 25.78
C SER A 245 13.85 5.70 24.57
N LEU A 246 14.59 6.80 24.72
CA LEU A 246 15.44 7.32 23.65
C LEU A 246 16.55 6.35 23.24
N ALA A 247 16.94 5.43 24.13
CA ALA A 247 17.92 4.38 23.85
C ALA A 247 17.41 3.35 22.83
N GLU A 248 16.10 3.16 22.72
CA GLU A 248 15.49 2.24 21.74
C GLU A 248 15.37 2.88 20.35
N VAL A 249 15.46 4.20 20.26
CA VAL A 249 15.39 4.94 18.99
C VAL A 249 16.74 4.80 18.27
N PRO A 250 16.77 4.27 17.03
CA PRO A 250 17.99 4.18 16.23
C PRO A 250 18.73 5.52 16.14
N ASP A 251 20.05 5.46 15.99
CA ASP A 251 20.88 6.65 15.88
C ASP A 251 21.50 6.71 14.48
N LEU A 252 20.94 7.57 13.62
CA LEU A 252 21.39 7.73 12.24
C LEU A 252 22.49 8.78 12.09
N ARG A 253 23.01 9.37 13.18
CA ARG A 253 24.07 10.40 13.14
C ARG A 253 25.41 9.90 12.54
N GLY A 254 25.54 8.62 12.20
CA GLY A 254 26.69 8.05 11.50
C GLY A 254 26.56 7.99 9.97
N PHE A 255 25.37 8.25 9.40
CA PHE A 255 25.11 8.19 7.96
C PHE A 255 24.64 9.54 7.43
N GLY A 256 25.58 10.29 6.86
CA GLY A 256 25.31 11.60 6.27
C GLY A 256 25.44 12.73 7.26
N GLU A 257 26.67 13.21 7.43
CA GLU A 257 26.93 14.54 7.95
C GLU A 257 26.04 15.54 7.20
N CYS A 258 25.13 16.21 7.92
CA CYS A 258 24.47 17.40 7.41
C CYS A 258 25.52 18.54 7.44
N PRO A 259 25.70 19.33 6.38
CA PRO A 259 26.73 20.37 6.30
C PRO A 259 26.64 21.43 7.40
#